data_AF-A0A9E1KV95-F1
#
_entry.id   AF-A0A9E1KV95-F1
#
_cell.length_a   1.000
_cell.length_b   1.000
_cell.length_c   1.000
_cell.angle_alpha   90.00
_cell.angle_beta   90.00
_cell.angle_gamma   90.00
#
_symmetry.space_group_name_H-M   'P 1'
#
loop_
_entity.id
_entity.type
_entity.pdbx_description
1 polymer ?
#
loop_
_entity_poly.entity_id
_entity_poly.type
_entity_poly.pdbx_seq_one_letter_code
_entity_poly.pdbx_strand_id
1 'polypeptide(L)'
;MNLPTICDSRKKLRISYLSLINYMARIDGQLDKKEISLLRKMILKFCLLDQDSKKIFTNKEFSKKQINKIFGQLKKDNLHYSFILDLIAMALADGVILQPEKIMLAQISVLLGLTKDEFYNLINFSQATSKIKLNVCIDPMYQYVIEMFFVWVKNKKVTLYQETTLSINDKVDAFLKYDL
;
A
#
# COMPACT_ATOMS: atom_id res chain seq x y z
N MET A 1 -14.92 -5.82 -10.84
CA MET A 1 -15.50 -5.24 -9.61
C MET A 1 -15.14 -3.78 -9.66
N ASN A 2 -16.10 -2.85 -9.66
CA ASN A 2 -15.73 -1.44 -9.77
C ASN A 2 -15.03 -1.00 -8.48
N LEU A 3 -13.71 -0.80 -8.54
CA LEU A 3 -12.94 -0.30 -7.41
C LEU A 3 -13.38 1.13 -7.09
N PRO A 4 -13.73 1.45 -5.82
CA PRO A 4 -13.94 2.83 -5.42
C PRO A 4 -12.68 3.66 -5.61
N THR A 5 -12.84 4.96 -5.80
CA THR A 5 -11.71 5.90 -5.84
C THR A 5 -11.49 6.53 -4.46
N ILE A 6 -10.24 6.55 -4.01
CA ILE A 6 -9.79 7.32 -2.85
C ILE A 6 -9.91 8.81 -3.14
N CYS A 7 -9.89 9.24 -4.40
CA CYS A 7 -9.97 10.65 -4.76
C CYS A 7 -11.31 11.31 -4.39
N ASP A 8 -12.37 10.53 -4.18
CA ASP A 8 -13.66 11.02 -3.65
C ASP A 8 -13.61 11.31 -2.15
N SER A 9 -12.60 10.79 -1.45
CA SER A 9 -12.43 11.05 -0.02
C SER A 9 -11.92 12.47 0.25
N ARG A 10 -12.15 12.93 1.49
CA ARG A 10 -11.71 14.24 1.97
C ARG A 10 -10.19 14.41 1.74
N LYS A 11 -9.79 15.50 1.08
CA LYS A 11 -8.36 15.82 0.83
C LYS A 11 -7.47 15.68 2.08
N LYS A 12 -7.97 16.11 3.25
CA LYS A 12 -7.25 15.98 4.53
C LYS A 12 -6.94 14.53 4.91
N LEU A 13 -7.81 13.58 4.57
CA LEU A 13 -7.59 12.15 4.79
C LEU A 13 -6.45 11.66 3.90
N ARG A 14 -6.49 11.96 2.60
CA ARG A 14 -5.45 11.60 1.64
C ARG A 14 -4.07 12.12 2.02
N ILE A 15 -3.99 13.39 2.45
CA ILE A 15 -2.75 13.97 2.97
C ILE A 15 -2.29 13.20 4.22
N SER A 16 -3.20 12.95 5.17
CA SER A 16 -2.84 12.23 6.41
C SER A 16 -2.38 10.79 6.13
N TYR A 17 -3.00 10.13 5.16
CA TYR A 17 -2.65 8.79 4.69
C TYR A 17 -1.21 8.77 4.16
N LEU A 18 -0.91 9.61 3.17
CA LEU A 18 0.41 9.62 2.53
C LEU A 18 1.51 10.21 3.44
N SER A 19 1.17 11.18 4.30
CA SER A 19 2.10 11.64 5.34
C SER A 19 2.45 10.53 6.32
N LEU A 20 1.49 9.66 6.66
CA LEU A 20 1.76 8.53 7.54
C LEU A 20 2.57 7.44 6.84
N ILE A 21 2.34 7.20 5.54
CA ILE A 21 3.22 6.33 4.74
C ILE A 21 4.65 6.86 4.74
N ASN A 22 4.85 8.15 4.43
CA ASN A 22 6.18 8.77 4.46
C ASN A 22 6.84 8.64 5.84
N TYR A 23 6.08 8.85 6.92
CA TYR A 23 6.62 8.72 8.28
C TYR A 23 7.02 7.28 8.61
N MET A 24 6.17 6.30 8.26
CA MET A 24 6.41 4.90 8.55
C MET A 24 7.55 4.33 7.70
N ALA A 25 7.57 4.60 6.39
CA ALA A 25 8.66 4.14 5.51
C ALA A 25 10.03 4.76 5.85
N ARG A 26 10.12 5.65 6.84
CA ARG A 26 11.36 6.27 7.31
C ARG A 26 11.78 5.86 8.72
N ILE A 27 11.09 4.89 9.33
CA ILE A 27 11.39 4.49 10.71
C ILE A 27 12.81 3.91 10.83
N ASP A 28 13.35 3.31 9.77
CA ASP A 28 14.71 2.82 9.68
C ASP A 28 15.73 3.85 9.14
N GLY A 29 15.26 5.04 8.73
CA GLY A 29 16.14 6.12 8.26
C GLY A 29 15.48 7.13 7.31
N GLN A 30 16.06 7.27 6.12
CA GLN A 30 15.56 8.16 5.08
C GLN A 30 15.11 7.35 3.88
N LEU A 31 14.06 7.84 3.21
CA LEU A 31 13.63 7.23 1.97
C LEU A 31 14.73 7.29 0.92
N ASP A 32 14.92 6.20 0.20
CA ASP A 32 15.81 6.15 -0.94
C ASP A 32 15.19 6.80 -2.20
N LYS A 33 15.95 6.85 -3.29
CA LYS A 33 15.48 7.46 -4.55
C LYS A 33 14.28 6.75 -5.16
N LYS A 34 14.19 5.42 -5.04
CA LYS A 34 13.11 4.60 -5.60
C LYS A 34 11.83 4.77 -4.78
N GLU A 35 11.94 4.79 -3.46
CA GLU A 35 10.84 5.06 -2.54
C GLU A 35 10.29 6.47 -2.70
N ILE A 36 11.16 7.49 -2.80
CA ILE A 36 10.74 8.87 -3.09
C ILE A 36 10.00 8.93 -4.42
N SER A 37 10.49 8.24 -5.45
CA SER A 37 9.84 8.17 -6.76
C SER A 37 8.46 7.52 -6.67
N LEU A 38 8.34 6.40 -5.96
CA LEU A 38 7.08 5.72 -5.73
C LEU A 38 6.09 6.60 -4.97
N LEU A 39 6.51 7.22 -3.86
CA LEU A 39 5.65 8.11 -3.08
C LEU A 39 5.18 9.31 -3.90
N ARG A 40 6.02 9.89 -4.77
CA ARG A 40 5.59 10.95 -5.71
C ARG A 40 4.53 10.45 -6.69
N LYS A 41 4.67 9.23 -7.22
CA LYS A 41 3.62 8.62 -8.06
C LYS A 41 2.31 8.45 -7.28
N MET A 42 2.38 8.00 -6.03
CA MET A 42 1.20 7.85 -5.18
C MET A 42 0.50 9.19 -4.91
N ILE A 43 1.26 10.26 -4.65
CA ILE A 43 0.71 11.62 -4.48
C ILE A 43 -0.12 12.04 -5.71
N LEU A 44 0.41 11.80 -6.92
CA LEU A 44 -0.30 12.09 -8.16
C LEU A 44 -1.53 11.20 -8.33
N LYS A 45 -1.42 9.87 -8.07
CA LYS A 45 -2.55 8.94 -8.11
C LYS A 45 -3.67 9.38 -7.16
N PHE A 46 -3.34 9.90 -5.98
CA PHE A 46 -4.28 10.39 -4.98
C PHE A 46 -4.88 11.78 -5.31
N CYS A 47 -4.65 12.29 -6.52
CA CYS A 47 -5.13 13.58 -7.00
C CYS A 47 -4.70 14.76 -6.10
N LEU A 48 -3.46 14.72 -5.59
CA LEU A 48 -2.87 15.79 -4.78
C LEU A 48 -1.90 16.64 -5.60
N LEU A 49 -1.82 17.93 -5.27
CA LEU A 49 -0.99 18.91 -6.00
C LEU A 49 0.35 19.14 -5.29
N ASP A 50 1.27 19.84 -5.95
CA ASP A 50 2.63 20.10 -5.44
C ASP A 50 2.68 20.75 -4.05
N GLN A 51 1.72 21.63 -3.75
CA GLN A 51 1.61 22.24 -2.40
C GLN A 51 1.31 21.22 -1.30
N ASP A 52 0.63 20.13 -1.63
CA ASP A 52 0.31 19.04 -0.70
C ASP A 52 1.49 18.07 -0.58
N SER A 53 2.22 17.86 -1.68
CA SER A 53 3.47 17.08 -1.69
C SER A 53 4.46 17.60 -0.65
N LYS A 54 4.64 18.92 -0.54
CA LYS A 54 5.49 19.53 0.51
C LYS A 54 5.08 19.11 1.92
N LYS A 55 3.78 19.05 2.22
CA LYS A 55 3.25 18.62 3.53
C LYS A 55 3.49 17.14 3.79
N ILE A 56 3.44 16.31 2.74
CA ILE A 56 3.67 14.87 2.83
C ILE A 56 5.13 14.57 3.09
N PHE A 57 6.05 15.22 2.36
CA PHE A 57 7.50 15.06 2.52
C PHE A 57 8.08 15.80 3.73
N THR A 58 7.31 16.64 4.42
CA THR A 58 7.77 17.28 5.66
C THR A 58 8.16 16.21 6.68
N ASN A 59 9.32 16.35 7.32
CA ASN A 59 9.77 15.51 8.44
C ASN A 59 8.91 15.77 9.67
N LYS A 60 7.68 15.26 9.64
CA LYS A 60 6.72 15.40 10.72
C LYS A 60 6.75 14.13 11.56
N GLU A 61 7.01 14.30 12.85
CA GLU A 61 6.81 13.22 13.82
C GLU A 61 5.32 13.07 14.13
N PHE A 62 4.89 11.81 14.27
CA PHE A 62 3.55 11.48 14.71
C PHE A 62 3.60 10.91 16.12
N SER A 63 2.88 11.55 17.04
CA SER A 63 2.61 10.95 18.35
C SER A 63 1.76 9.69 18.22
N LYS A 64 1.88 8.75 19.16
CA LYS A 64 1.04 7.54 19.23
C LYS A 64 -0.46 7.84 19.15
N LYS A 65 -0.91 8.94 19.79
CA LYS A 65 -2.31 9.40 19.74
C LYS A 65 -2.74 9.81 18.32
N GLN A 66 -1.86 10.48 17.56
CA GLN A 66 -2.14 10.87 16.18
C GLN A 66 -2.17 9.65 15.25
N ILE A 67 -1.22 8.71 15.41
CA ILE A 67 -1.20 7.46 14.63
C ILE A 67 -2.50 6.67 14.85
N ASN A 68 -2.88 6.44 16.11
CA ASN A 68 -4.10 5.71 16.45
C ASN A 68 -5.36 6.41 15.90
N LYS A 69 -5.39 7.75 15.91
CA LYS A 69 -6.49 8.52 15.32
C LYS A 69 -6.59 8.31 13.81
N ILE A 70 -5.45 8.33 13.10
CA ILE A 70 -5.42 8.09 11.66
C ILE A 70 -5.84 6.65 11.36
N PHE A 71 -5.27 5.66 12.05
CA PHE A 71 -5.64 4.25 11.88
C PHE A 71 -7.12 3.98 12.17
N GLY A 72 -7.70 4.61 13.20
CA GLY A 72 -9.14 4.54 13.46
C GLY A 72 -9.97 5.08 12.30
N GLN A 73 -9.53 6.18 11.69
CA GLN A 73 -10.19 6.74 10.50
C GLN A 73 -10.03 5.82 9.27
N LEU A 74 -8.85 5.25 9.04
CA LEU A 74 -8.62 4.31 7.95
C LEU A 74 -9.49 3.06 8.07
N LYS A 75 -9.65 2.53 9.28
CA LYS A 75 -10.58 1.41 9.55
C LYS A 75 -12.02 1.79 9.22
N LYS A 76 -12.48 2.94 9.74
CA LYS A 76 -13.84 3.44 9.52
C LYS A 76 -14.16 3.65 8.04
N ASP A 77 -13.17 4.11 7.28
CA ASP A 77 -13.29 4.37 5.85
C ASP A 77 -12.89 3.18 4.97
N ASN A 78 -12.65 1.99 5.55
CA ASN A 78 -12.23 0.75 4.86
C ASN A 78 -10.91 0.84 4.05
N LEU A 79 -10.00 1.73 4.44
CA LEU A 79 -8.71 1.97 3.76
C LEU A 79 -7.53 1.18 4.36
N HIS A 80 -7.74 0.41 5.41
CA HIS A 80 -6.65 -0.23 6.16
C HIS A 80 -5.89 -1.29 5.35
N TYR A 81 -6.57 -2.06 4.48
CA TYR A 81 -5.92 -2.99 3.56
C TYR A 81 -5.12 -2.27 2.47
N SER A 82 -5.68 -1.20 1.89
CA SER A 82 -4.95 -0.35 0.94
C SER A 82 -3.71 0.27 1.56
N PHE A 83 -3.82 0.75 2.80
CA PHE A 83 -2.72 1.39 3.52
C PHE A 83 -1.56 0.43 3.73
N ILE A 84 -1.83 -0.79 4.21
CA ILE A 84 -0.76 -1.75 4.42
C ILE A 84 -0.17 -2.24 3.09
N LEU A 85 -0.97 -2.40 2.02
CA LEU A 85 -0.45 -2.73 0.69
C LEU A 85 0.49 -1.66 0.15
N ASP A 86 0.10 -0.39 0.26
CA ASP A 86 0.96 0.72 -0.14
C ASP A 86 2.25 0.78 0.67
N LEU A 87 2.20 0.48 1.97
CA LEU A 87 3.38 0.42 2.82
C LEU A 87 4.30 -0.77 2.48
N ILE A 88 3.71 -1.92 2.13
CA ILE A 88 4.46 -3.08 1.60
C ILE A 88 5.10 -2.73 0.25
N ALA A 89 4.39 -1.98 -0.61
CA ALA A 89 4.92 -1.54 -1.89
C ALA A 89 6.09 -0.57 -1.73
N MET A 90 6.07 0.30 -0.70
CA MET A 90 7.21 1.14 -0.33
C MET A 90 8.42 0.29 0.05
N ALA A 91 8.26 -0.68 0.96
CA ALA A 91 9.34 -1.60 1.35
C ALA A 91 9.79 -2.56 0.22
N LEU A 92 9.01 -2.65 -0.87
CA LEU A 92 9.37 -3.41 -2.08
C LEU A 92 9.93 -2.53 -3.20
N ALA A 93 10.02 -1.21 -3.00
CA ALA A 93 10.38 -0.29 -4.07
C ALA A 93 11.76 -0.60 -4.66
N ASP A 94 12.68 -1.10 -3.85
CA ASP A 94 14.02 -1.52 -4.26
C ASP A 94 14.08 -2.95 -4.85
N GLY A 95 13.06 -3.77 -4.59
CA GLY A 95 12.83 -5.12 -5.09
C GLY A 95 12.85 -6.23 -4.02
N VAL A 96 13.19 -5.93 -2.76
CA VAL A 96 13.31 -6.93 -1.68
C VAL A 96 12.90 -6.34 -0.32
N ILE A 97 11.94 -6.97 0.37
CA ILE A 97 11.64 -6.64 1.77
C ILE A 97 12.65 -7.32 2.71
N LEU A 98 13.39 -6.52 3.45
CA LEU A 98 14.31 -6.94 4.49
C LEU A 98 13.55 -7.40 5.75
N GLN A 99 14.22 -8.19 6.60
CA GLN A 99 13.60 -8.70 7.83
C GLN A 99 13.14 -7.60 8.81
N PRO A 100 13.91 -6.51 9.04
CA PRO A 100 13.45 -5.41 9.89
C PRO A 100 12.15 -4.77 9.39
N GLU A 101 12.03 -4.55 8.08
CA GLU A 101 10.82 -4.02 7.46
C GLU A 101 9.64 -4.98 7.61
N LYS A 102 9.85 -6.30 7.44
CA LYS A 102 8.79 -7.30 7.68
C LYS A 102 8.28 -7.27 9.12
N ILE A 103 9.17 -7.16 10.10
CA ILE A 103 8.79 -7.08 11.53
C ILE A 103 7.96 -5.81 11.75
N MET A 104 8.41 -4.69 11.21
CA MET A 104 7.71 -3.41 11.33
C MET A 104 6.33 -3.44 10.65
N LEU A 105 6.24 -3.96 9.43
CA LEU A 105 4.99 -4.14 8.70
C LEU A 105 4.02 -5.04 9.47
N ALA A 106 4.53 -6.12 10.08
CA ALA A 106 3.74 -7.00 10.93
C ALA A 106 3.19 -6.25 12.16
N GLN A 107 4.01 -5.45 12.84
CA GLN A 107 3.56 -4.62 13.97
C GLN A 107 2.48 -3.62 13.55
N ILE A 108 2.64 -2.96 12.40
CA ILE A 108 1.64 -2.02 11.87
C ILE A 108 0.34 -2.74 11.51
N SER A 109 0.42 -3.93 10.91
CA SER A 109 -0.76 -4.73 10.57
C SER A 109 -1.62 -5.03 11.81
N VAL A 110 -0.99 -5.33 12.95
CA VAL A 110 -1.68 -5.56 14.23
C VAL A 110 -2.37 -4.28 14.71
N LEU A 111 -1.72 -3.11 14.61
CA LEU A 111 -2.34 -1.83 14.96
C LEU A 111 -3.53 -1.50 14.05
N LEU A 112 -3.43 -1.86 12.76
CA LEU A 112 -4.49 -1.79 11.77
C LEU A 112 -5.54 -2.89 11.93
N GLY A 113 -5.42 -3.77 12.93
CA GLY A 113 -6.41 -4.78 13.28
C GLY A 113 -6.49 -5.95 12.29
N LEU A 114 -5.44 -6.16 11.49
CA LEU A 114 -5.36 -7.32 10.61
C LEU A 114 -4.95 -8.55 11.41
N THR A 115 -5.50 -9.70 11.02
CA THR A 115 -5.02 -11.00 11.45
C THR A 115 -3.71 -11.34 10.75
N LYS A 116 -2.99 -12.30 11.33
CA LYS A 116 -1.72 -12.78 10.79
C LYS A 116 -1.87 -13.32 9.36
N ASP A 117 -2.94 -14.05 9.10
CA ASP A 117 -3.21 -14.66 7.79
C ASP A 117 -3.50 -13.60 6.72
N GLU A 118 -4.26 -12.56 7.07
CA GLU A 118 -4.52 -11.44 6.16
C GLU A 118 -3.24 -10.68 5.82
N PHE A 119 -2.39 -10.43 6.82
CA PHE A 119 -1.08 -9.81 6.59
C PHE A 119 -0.21 -10.67 5.66
N TYR A 120 -0.15 -11.99 5.87
CA TYR A 120 0.60 -12.87 4.98
C TYR A 120 0.06 -12.91 3.56
N ASN A 121 -1.26 -12.89 3.38
CA ASN A 121 -1.87 -12.82 2.05
C ASN A 121 -1.42 -11.55 1.30
N LEU A 122 -1.38 -10.41 1.99
CA LEU A 122 -0.96 -9.13 1.39
C LEU A 122 0.53 -9.15 1.03
N ILE A 123 1.39 -9.66 1.92
CA ILE A 123 2.83 -9.80 1.66
C ILE A 123 3.10 -10.73 0.49
N ASN A 124 2.52 -11.93 0.49
CA ASN A 124 2.73 -12.92 -0.55
C ASN A 124 2.26 -12.39 -1.91
N PHE A 125 1.10 -11.72 -1.94
CA PHE A 125 0.58 -11.06 -3.12
C PHE A 125 1.56 -10.00 -3.64
N SER A 126 1.96 -9.02 -2.83
CA SER A 126 2.89 -7.96 -3.26
C SER A 126 4.23 -8.51 -3.72
N GLN A 127 4.74 -9.57 -3.09
CA GLN A 127 5.96 -10.23 -3.52
C GLN A 127 5.77 -10.92 -4.88
N ALA A 128 4.69 -11.66 -5.08
CA ALA A 128 4.38 -12.30 -6.36
C ALA A 128 4.26 -11.27 -7.48
N THR A 129 3.48 -10.19 -7.27
CA THR A 129 3.26 -9.15 -8.27
C THR A 129 4.53 -8.34 -8.59
N SER A 130 5.50 -8.27 -7.68
CA SER A 130 6.80 -7.63 -7.92
C SER A 130 7.69 -8.42 -8.89
N LYS A 131 7.48 -9.74 -9.02
CA LYS A 131 8.28 -10.62 -9.89
C LYS A 131 7.73 -10.76 -11.30
N ILE A 132 6.51 -10.28 -11.54
CA ILE A 132 5.84 -10.39 -12.85
C ILE A 132 6.46 -9.42 -13.85
N LYS A 133 6.69 -9.94 -15.06
CA LYS A 133 7.03 -9.16 -16.24
C LYS A 133 5.95 -9.40 -17.29
N LEU A 134 5.18 -8.36 -17.64
CA LEU A 134 4.22 -8.47 -18.74
C LEU A 134 4.96 -8.84 -20.04
N ASN A 135 4.31 -9.65 -20.88
CA ASN A 135 4.84 -10.23 -22.13
C ASN A 135 5.72 -11.49 -21.96
N VAL A 136 5.79 -12.06 -20.76
CA VAL A 136 6.38 -13.38 -20.50
C VAL A 136 5.30 -14.26 -19.87
N CYS A 137 5.38 -15.58 -20.08
CA CYS A 137 4.57 -16.52 -19.33
C CYS A 137 4.77 -16.28 -17.82
N ILE A 138 3.69 -15.95 -17.11
CA ILE A 138 3.74 -15.77 -15.67
C ILE A 138 4.00 -17.15 -15.05
N ASP A 139 4.97 -17.22 -14.14
CA ASP A 139 5.23 -18.45 -13.39
C ASP A 139 3.92 -18.95 -12.75
N PRO A 140 3.51 -20.22 -12.97
CA PRO A 140 2.26 -20.75 -12.42
C PRO A 140 2.13 -20.58 -10.90
N MET A 141 3.26 -20.58 -10.17
CA MET A 141 3.25 -20.35 -8.73
C MET A 141 2.82 -18.92 -8.39
N TYR A 142 3.34 -17.90 -9.10
CA TYR A 142 2.94 -16.52 -8.88
C TYR A 142 1.49 -16.27 -9.32
N GLN A 143 1.08 -16.87 -10.43
CA GLN A 143 -0.30 -16.84 -10.90
C GLN A 143 -1.26 -17.38 -9.84
N TYR A 144 -0.97 -18.56 -9.28
CA TYR A 144 -1.75 -19.15 -8.20
C TYR A 144 -1.86 -18.24 -6.96
N VAL A 145 -0.76 -17.61 -6.53
CA VAL A 145 -0.77 -16.69 -5.39
C VAL A 145 -1.68 -15.48 -5.64
N ILE A 146 -1.67 -14.92 -6.85
CA ILE A 146 -2.53 -13.79 -7.24
C ILE A 146 -4.00 -14.20 -7.26
N GLU A 147 -4.31 -15.35 -7.85
CA GLU A 147 -5.68 -15.87 -7.91
C GLU A 147 -6.22 -16.13 -6.51
N MET A 148 -5.43 -16.76 -5.64
CA MET A 148 -5.81 -17.00 -4.24
C MET A 148 -6.01 -15.70 -3.46
N PHE A 149 -5.20 -14.67 -3.73
CA PHE A 149 -5.41 -13.34 -3.16
C PHE A 149 -6.77 -12.77 -3.59
N PHE A 150 -7.14 -12.83 -4.87
CA PHE A 150 -8.43 -12.33 -5.33
C PHE A 150 -9.62 -13.14 -4.81
N VAL A 151 -9.48 -14.46 -4.66
CA VAL A 151 -10.47 -15.30 -3.98
C VAL A 151 -10.65 -14.84 -2.53
N TRP A 152 -9.56 -14.59 -1.81
CA TRP A 152 -9.60 -14.07 -0.44
C TRP A 152 -10.26 -12.69 -0.36
N VAL A 153 -9.89 -11.75 -1.24
CA VAL A 153 -10.48 -10.39 -1.31
C VAL A 153 -12.00 -10.48 -1.47
N LYS A 154 -12.48 -11.32 -2.40
CA LYS A 154 -13.91 -11.53 -2.66
C LYS A 154 -14.62 -12.15 -1.45
N ASN A 155 -14.06 -13.21 -0.88
CA ASN A 155 -14.66 -13.95 0.24
C ASN A 155 -14.74 -13.11 1.52
N LYS A 156 -13.70 -12.33 1.81
CA LYS A 156 -13.64 -11.45 2.99
C LYS A 156 -14.27 -10.08 2.76
N LYS A 157 -14.75 -9.79 1.53
CA LYS A 157 -15.30 -8.49 1.13
C LYS A 157 -14.32 -7.35 1.44
N VAL A 158 -13.05 -7.58 1.13
CA VAL A 158 -11.99 -6.59 1.30
C VAL A 158 -12.20 -5.46 0.31
N THR A 159 -12.26 -4.23 0.81
CA THR A 159 -12.33 -3.05 -0.04
C THR A 159 -10.92 -2.61 -0.42
N LEU A 160 -10.60 -2.69 -1.72
CA LEU A 160 -9.43 -2.08 -2.33
C LEU A 160 -9.87 -0.87 -3.16
N TYR A 161 -8.93 -0.01 -3.54
CA TYR A 161 -9.24 1.22 -4.25
C TYR A 161 -8.39 1.40 -5.49
N GLN A 162 -8.90 2.18 -6.44
CA GLN A 162 -8.26 2.44 -7.73
C GLN A 162 -6.83 3.01 -7.58
N GLU A 163 -6.59 3.84 -6.58
CA GLU A 163 -5.30 4.49 -6.33
C GLU A 163 -4.34 3.64 -5.48
N THR A 164 -4.78 2.50 -4.94
CA THR A 164 -3.93 1.58 -4.16
C THR A 164 -2.87 0.95 -5.04
N THR A 165 -1.66 0.75 -4.54
CA THR A 165 -0.56 0.11 -5.27
C THR A 165 -0.63 -1.40 -5.11
N LEU A 166 -1.15 -2.12 -6.12
CA LEU A 166 -1.19 -3.58 -6.14
C LEU A 166 0.13 -4.18 -6.67
N SER A 167 0.84 -3.42 -7.51
CA SER A 167 2.19 -3.74 -7.97
C SER A 167 3.02 -2.47 -8.12
N ILE A 168 4.32 -2.57 -7.84
CA ILE A 168 5.31 -1.52 -8.13
C ILE A 168 5.51 -1.30 -9.64
N ASN A 169 5.16 -2.29 -10.47
CA ASN A 169 5.18 -2.18 -11.93
C ASN A 169 3.83 -1.63 -12.41
N ASP A 170 3.81 -0.41 -12.93
CA ASP A 170 2.59 0.30 -13.33
C ASP A 170 1.74 -0.48 -14.35
N LYS A 171 2.37 -1.26 -15.24
CA LYS A 171 1.63 -2.07 -16.22
C LYS A 171 0.95 -3.27 -15.55
N VAL A 172 1.65 -3.94 -14.63
CA VAL A 172 1.10 -5.06 -13.85
C VAL A 172 0.00 -4.56 -12.91
N ASP A 173 0.21 -3.40 -12.27
CA ASP A 173 -0.78 -2.73 -11.41
C ASP A 173 -2.09 -2.46 -12.17
N ALA A 174 -2.00 -1.91 -13.38
CA ALA A 174 -3.15 -1.66 -14.24
C ALA A 174 -3.86 -2.95 -14.66
N PHE A 175 -3.11 -4.00 -15.01
CA PHE A 175 -3.65 -5.31 -15.35
C PHE A 175 -4.42 -5.93 -14.17
N LEU A 176 -3.83 -5.96 -12.98
CA LEU A 176 -4.46 -6.51 -11.78
C LEU A 176 -5.74 -5.77 -11.38
N LYS A 177 -5.79 -4.46 -11.59
CA LYS A 177 -6.99 -3.64 -11.31
C LYS A 177 -8.11 -3.86 -12.32
N TYR A 178 -7.79 -4.26 -13.54
CA TYR A 178 -8.79 -4.61 -14.54
C TYR A 178 -9.49 -5.94 -14.20
N ASP A 179 -8.73 -6.90 -13.65
CA ASP A 179 -9.24 -8.23 -13.27
C ASP A 179 -10.05 -8.24 -11.97
N LEU A 180 -9.87 -7.23 -11.11
CA LEU A 180 -10.66 -7.03 -9.90
C LEU A 180 -12.06 -6.60 -10.25
#